data_AF-A0A350U941-F1
#
_entry.id   AF-A0A350U941-F1
#
_cell.length_a   1.000
_cell.length_b   1.000
_cell.length_c   1.000
_cell.angle_alpha   90.00
_cell.angle_beta   90.00
_cell.angle_gamma   90.00
#
_symmetry.space_group_name_H-M   'P 1'
#
loop_
_entity.id
_entity.type
_entity.pdbx_description
1 polymer ?
#
loop_
_entity_poly.entity_id
_entity_poly.type
_entity_poly.pdbx_seq_one_letter_code
_entity_poly.pdbx_strand_id
1 'polypeptide(L)' 'MAILRFRAINKDIFKAIRNGKKKVETRAATERYRNIKIGDTIKLICGKYSFEMKVKKVKIYKTITALNTG' A
#
# COMPACT_ATOMS: atom_id res chain seq x y z
N MET A 1 -7.83 6.97 -9.34
CA MET A 1 -7.14 7.21 -8.05
C MET A 1 -7.44 6.05 -7.10
N ALA A 2 -6.42 5.29 -6.67
CA ALA A 2 -6.62 4.14 -5.80
C ALA A 2 -6.69 4.58 -4.32
N ILE A 3 -7.58 3.95 -3.55
CA ILE A 3 -7.73 4.21 -2.12
C ILE A 3 -7.39 2.94 -1.34
N LEU A 4 -6.45 3.04 -0.40
CA LEU A 4 -6.10 1.99 0.56
C LEU A 4 -6.72 2.31 1.92
N ARG A 5 -7.64 1.46 2.40
CA ARG A 5 -8.26 1.63 3.73
C ARG A 5 -7.63 0.68 4.73
N PHE A 6 -7.10 1.24 5.82
CA PHE A 6 -6.60 0.51 6.97
C PHE A 6 -7.70 0.39 8.03
N ARG A 7 -7.78 -0.79 8.65
CA ARG A 7 -8.57 -0.99 9.87
C ARG A 7 -7.95 -0.21 11.02
N ALA A 8 -8.76 0.21 11.99
CA ALA A 8 -8.30 0.97 13.15
C ALA A 8 -7.21 0.23 13.96
N ILE A 9 -7.26 -1.10 14.01
CA ILE A 9 -6.24 -1.94 14.66
C ILE A 9 -4.86 -1.85 13.98
N ASN A 10 -4.81 -1.52 12.68
CA ASN A 10 -3.56 -1.40 11.90
C ASN A 10 -3.10 0.08 11.77
N LYS A 11 -3.48 0.93 12.73
CA LYS A 11 -3.14 2.37 12.73
C LYS A 11 -1.64 2.60 12.88
N ASP A 12 -0.95 1.70 13.56
CA ASP A 12 0.51 1.65 13.67
C ASP A 12 1.19 1.52 12.29
N ILE A 13 0.71 0.62 11.43
CA ILE A 13 1.21 0.43 10.06
C ILE A 13 0.95 1.70 9.23
N PHE A 14 -0.26 2.25 9.32
CA PHE A 14 -0.59 3.51 8.65
C PHE A 14 0.36 4.65 9.05
N LYS A 15 0.65 4.80 10.35
CA LYS A 15 1.61 5.78 10.86
C LYS A 15 3.05 5.48 10.40
N ALA A 16 3.46 4.22 10.40
CA ALA A 16 4.79 3.81 9.96
C ALA A 16 5.01 4.16 8.48
N ILE A 17 3.99 3.99 7.64
CA ILE A 17 4.03 4.39 6.24
C ILE A 17 4.07 5.92 6.12
N ARG A 18 3.21 6.64 6.85
CA ARG A 18 3.17 8.11 6.84
C ARG A 18 4.51 8.73 7.24
N ASN A 19 5.17 8.16 8.24
CA ASN A 19 6.44 8.65 8.77
C ASN A 19 7.65 8.13 7.98
N GLY A 20 7.44 7.37 6.88
CA GLY A 20 8.52 6.84 6.04
C GLY A 20 9.30 5.66 6.63
N LYS A 21 8.95 5.19 7.84
CA LYS A 21 9.54 4.00 8.48
C LYS A 21 9.24 2.73 7.68
N LYS A 22 8.03 2.62 7.13
CA LYS A 22 7.62 1.52 6.24
C LYS A 22 7.49 2.04 4.81
N LYS A 23 8.38 1.58 3.93
CA LYS A 23 8.44 2.03 2.52
C LYS A 23 7.72 1.10 1.53
N VAL A 24 7.43 -0.13 1.94
CA VAL A 24 6.79 -1.15 1.12
C VAL A 24 5.50 -1.61 1.80
N GLU A 25 4.39 -1.55 1.07
CA GLU A 25 3.10 -2.09 1.50
C GLU A 25 2.67 -3.20 0.53
N THR A 26 2.30 -4.35 1.09
CA THR A 26 1.93 -5.54 0.33
C THR A 26 0.41 -5.77 0.44
N ARG A 27 -0.21 -6.16 -0.68
CA ARG A 27 -1.65 -6.44 -0.77
C ARG A 27 -1.89 -7.57 -1.76
N ALA A 28 -3.00 -8.28 -1.60
CA ALA A 28 -3.50 -9.16 -2.63
C ALA A 28 -3.77 -8.35 -3.91
N ALA A 29 -3.24 -8.82 -5.05
CA ALA A 29 -3.37 -8.17 -6.35
C ALA A 29 -4.76 -8.40 -6.97
N THR A 30 -5.81 -8.01 -6.26
CA THR A 30 -7.19 -7.97 -6.78
C THR A 30 -7.31 -6.90 -7.86
N GLU A 31 -8.35 -6.93 -8.68
CA GLU A 31 -8.58 -5.97 -9.78
C GLU A 31 -8.39 -4.51 -9.34
N ARG A 32 -8.87 -4.17 -8.13
CA ARG A 32 -8.74 -2.85 -7.51
C ARG A 32 -7.30 -2.35 -7.36
N TYR A 33 -6.34 -3.24 -7.12
CA TYR A 33 -4.94 -2.89 -6.84
C TYR A 33 -3.97 -3.36 -7.91
N ARG A 34 -4.36 -4.34 -8.72
CA ARG A 34 -3.54 -4.93 -9.79
C ARG A 34 -3.13 -3.90 -10.84
N ASN A 35 -3.98 -2.90 -11.09
CA ASN A 35 -3.76 -1.90 -12.13
C ASN A 35 -2.99 -0.65 -11.65
N ILE A 36 -2.49 -0.63 -10.40
CA ILE A 36 -1.66 0.46 -9.89
C ILE A 36 -0.32 0.47 -10.65
N LYS A 37 0.08 1.65 -11.12
CA LYS A 37 1.32 1.85 -11.89
C LYS A 37 2.28 2.79 -11.16
N ILE A 38 3.54 2.75 -11.59
CA ILE A 38 4.55 3.73 -11.14
C ILE A 38 4.08 5.13 -11.55
N GLY A 39 4.19 6.09 -10.64
CA GLY A 39 3.75 7.46 -10.84
C GLY A 39 2.33 7.75 -10.34
N ASP A 40 1.50 6.72 -10.12
CA ASP A 40 0.14 6.90 -9.60
C ASP A 40 0.16 7.51 -8.18
N THR A 41 -0.89 8.27 -7.87
CA THR A 41 -1.17 8.75 -6.52
C THR A 41 -2.17 7.83 -5.82
N ILE A 42 -1.80 7.33 -4.65
CA ILE A 42 -2.64 6.50 -3.78
C ILE A 42 -2.99 7.29 -2.52
N LYS A 43 -4.28 7.28 -2.16
CA LYS A 43 -4.75 7.80 -0.88
C LYS A 43 -4.85 6.69 0.15
N LEU A 44 -4.12 6.81 1.24
CA LEU A 44 -4.22 5.93 2.40
C LEU A 44 -5.20 6.55 3.39
N ILE A 45 -6.11 5.76 3.94
CA ILE A 45 -7.13 6.19 4.90
C ILE A 45 -7.12 5.26 6.12
N CYS A 46 -7.14 5.83 7.32
CA CYS A 46 -7.31 5.13 8.58
C CYS A 46 -8.26 5.92 9.49
N GLY A 47 -9.52 5.51 9.56
CA GLY A 47 -10.57 6.28 10.25
C GLY A 47 -10.70 7.69 9.65
N LYS A 48 -10.57 8.71 10.50
CA LYS A 48 -10.62 10.13 10.09
C LYS A 48 -9.32 10.67 9.46
N TYR A 49 -8.24 9.89 9.47
CA TYR A 49 -6.95 10.32 8.94
C TYR A 49 -6.76 9.84 7.52
N SER A 50 -6.22 10.69 6.66
CA SER A 50 -5.78 10.30 5.32
C SER A 50 -4.54 11.06 4.88
N PHE A 51 -3.78 10.47 3.97
CA PHE A 51 -2.69 11.13 3.26
C PHE A 51 -2.49 10.48 1.90
N GLU A 52 -1.80 11.18 1.01
CA GLU A 52 -1.51 10.73 -0.34
C GLU A 52 -0.03 10.43 -0.52
N MET A 53 0.28 9.50 -1.41
CA MET A 53 1.65 9.19 -1.79
C MET A 53 1.76 8.81 -3.26
N LYS A 54 2.94 9.07 -3.83
CA LYS A 54 3.27 8.69 -5.19
C LYS A 54 3.94 7.32 -5.22
N VAL A 55 3.46 6.44 -6.09
CA VAL A 55 4.00 5.09 -6.27
C VAL A 55 5.35 5.17 -6.97
N LYS A 56 6.40 4.70 -6.30
CA LYS A 56 7.77 4.66 -6.87
C LYS A 56 8.10 3.34 -7.56
N LYS A 57 7.52 2.22 -7.10
CA LYS A 57 7.77 0.88 -7.63
C LYS A 57 6.52 0.00 -7.42
N VAL A 58 6.25 -0.89 -8.38
CA VAL A 58 5.19 -1.90 -8.31
C VAL A 58 5.78 -3.25 -8.68
N LYS A 59 5.43 -4.30 -7.95
CA LYS A 59 5.78 -5.68 -8.27
C LYS A 59 4.62 -6.59 -7.89
N ILE A 60 4.24 -7.48 -8.82
CA ILE A 60 3.20 -8.50 -8.60
C ILE A 60 3.91 -9.84 -8.44
N TYR A 61 3.59 -10.53 -7.36
CA TYR A 61 4.13 -11.86 -7.07
C TYR A 61 3.02 -12.90 -7.23
N LYS A 62 3.36 -14.06 -7.83
CA LYS A 62 2.41 -15.17 -8.04
C LYS A 62 2.10 -15.95 -6.77
N THR A 63 3.03 -15.96 -5.80
CA THR A 63 2.93 -16.70 -4.54
C THR A 63 3.45 -15.88 -3.36
N ILE A 64 3.06 -16.27 -2.14
CA ILE A 64 3.59 -15.65 -0.91
C ILE A 64 5.09 -15.93 -0.77
N THR A 65 5.56 -17.12 -1.15
CA THR A 65 6.99 -17.46 -1.12
C THR A 65 7.79 -16.50 -1.99
N ALA A 66 7.32 -16.21 -3.21
CA ALA A 66 8.00 -15.28 -4.11
C ALA A 66 8.04 -13.83 -3.56
N LEU A 67 7.02 -13.42 -2.80
CA LEU A 67 6.98 -12.12 -2.14
C LEU A 67 8.07 -11.99 -1.05
N ASN A 68 8.33 -13.07 -0.31
CA ASN A 68 9.25 -13.05 0.83
C ASN A 68 10.73 -13.22 0.41
N THR A 69 11.00 -13.71 -0.80
CA THR A 69 12.37 -13.99 -1.29
C THR A 69 12.88 -12.99 -2.32
N GLY A 70 12.09 -11.99 -2.72
CA GLY A 70 12.44 -11.11 -3.85
C GLY A 70 12.16 -9.64 -3.66
#